data_AF-A0A3E3DXJ4-F1
#
_entry.id   AF-A0A3E3DXJ4-F1
#
_cell.length_a   1.000
_cell.length_b   1.000
_cell.length_c   1.000
_cell.angle_alpha   90.00
_cell.angle_beta   90.00
_cell.angle_gamma   90.00
#
_symmetry.space_group_name_H-M   'P 1'
#
loop_
_entity.id
_entity.type
_entity.pdbx_description
1 polymer ?
#
loop_
_entity_poly.entity_id
_entity_poly.type
_entity_poly.pdbx_seq_one_letter_code
_entity_poly.pdbx_strand_id
1 'polypeptide(L)'
;MLVVLILGVLTTGSYFFFFAKTDVSLMNEKDCTVTFSGTNGKGKANVACMMDQGNYNDFFTTVKYTVKPNENLKNGQTVYVEARYDEESARHYRIHPVNTSFKTEVEGLEEPVEKSVQEDTTLQFSNLESVKQMIDFLKE
;
A
#
# COMPACT_ATOMS: atom_id res chain seq x y z
N MET A 1 -38.70 39.05 -27.83
CA MET A 1 -38.70 37.82 -27.01
C MET A 1 -37.58 36.85 -27.39
N LEU A 2 -37.35 36.57 -28.68
CA LEU A 2 -36.31 35.64 -29.16
C LEU A 2 -34.86 36.05 -28.77
N VAL A 3 -34.52 37.34 -28.89
CA VAL A 3 -33.17 37.87 -28.58
C VAL A 3 -32.82 37.79 -27.09
N VAL A 4 -33.81 37.97 -26.21
CA VAL A 4 -33.64 37.88 -24.75
C VAL A 4 -33.39 36.44 -24.30
N LEU A 5 -34.02 35.47 -24.95
CA LEU A 5 -33.79 34.04 -24.70
C LEU A 5 -32.37 33.61 -25.09
N ILE A 6 -31.85 34.09 -26.22
CA ILE A 6 -30.49 33.75 -26.69
C ILE A 6 -29.42 34.32 -25.74
N LEU A 7 -29.59 35.56 -25.26
CA LEU A 7 -28.65 36.17 -24.29
C LEU A 7 -28.72 35.48 -22.91
N GLY A 8 -29.90 35.05 -22.47
CA GLY A 8 -30.07 34.26 -21.24
C GLY A 8 -29.32 32.93 -21.30
N VAL A 9 -29.40 32.20 -22.42
CA VAL A 9 -28.69 30.92 -22.57
C VAL A 9 -27.16 31.11 -22.66
N LEU A 10 -26.67 32.14 -23.35
CA LEU A 10 -25.24 32.44 -23.45
C LEU A 10 -24.61 32.82 -22.10
N THR A 11 -25.30 33.68 -21.33
CA THR A 11 -24.83 34.10 -20.01
C THR A 11 -24.84 32.91 -19.04
N THR A 12 -25.97 32.22 -18.91
CA THR A 12 -26.08 31.07 -17.98
C THR A 12 -25.15 29.90 -18.35
N GLY A 13 -24.97 29.62 -19.65
CA GLY A 13 -24.03 28.61 -20.14
C GLY A 13 -22.56 28.99 -19.85
N SER A 14 -22.19 30.26 -20.02
CA SER A 14 -20.85 30.73 -19.69
C SER A 14 -20.54 30.63 -18.19
N TYR A 15 -21.51 30.88 -17.31
CA TYR A 15 -21.34 30.70 -15.87
C TYR A 15 -21.10 29.22 -15.49
N PHE A 16 -21.78 28.28 -16.14
CA PHE A 16 -21.59 26.85 -15.88
C PHE A 16 -20.16 26.38 -16.24
N PHE A 17 -19.64 26.82 -17.39
CA PHE A 17 -18.27 26.49 -17.80
C PHE A 17 -17.20 27.15 -16.92
N PHE A 18 -17.50 28.29 -16.28
CA PHE A 18 -16.54 28.96 -15.40
C PHE A 18 -16.24 28.21 -14.09
N PHE A 19 -17.15 27.33 -13.63
CA PHE A 19 -16.97 26.52 -12.42
C PHE A 19 -16.61 25.05 -12.70
N ALA A 20 -16.49 24.66 -13.96
CA ALA A 20 -16.12 23.28 -14.32
C ALA A 20 -14.72 22.95 -13.80
N LYS A 21 -14.60 21.82 -13.09
CA LYS A 21 -13.34 21.20 -12.71
C LYS A 21 -13.06 20.01 -13.62
N THR A 22 -11.80 19.74 -13.88
CA THR A 22 -11.37 18.57 -14.65
C THR A 22 -11.16 17.40 -13.70
N ASP A 23 -11.83 16.27 -13.96
CA ASP A 23 -11.61 15.04 -13.21
C ASP A 23 -10.25 14.44 -13.56
N VAL A 24 -9.41 14.21 -12.55
CA VAL A 24 -8.08 13.63 -12.71
C VAL A 24 -7.94 12.45 -11.77
N SER A 25 -7.68 11.27 -12.34
CA SER A 25 -7.46 10.04 -11.57
C SER A 25 -6.08 10.09 -10.91
N LEU A 26 -6.00 9.97 -9.58
CA LEU A 26 -4.72 9.96 -8.86
C LEU A 26 -4.13 8.55 -8.72
N MET A 27 -4.98 7.54 -8.81
CA MET A 27 -4.57 6.14 -8.76
C MET A 27 -5.29 5.40 -9.87
N ASN A 28 -4.54 4.58 -10.58
CA ASN A 28 -5.08 3.64 -11.53
C ASN A 28 -4.50 2.29 -11.17
N GLU A 29 -5.32 1.25 -11.14
CA GLU A 29 -4.90 -0.08 -10.68
C GLU A 29 -3.74 -0.64 -11.51
N LYS A 30 -3.67 -0.25 -12.80
CA LYS A 30 -2.60 -0.68 -13.72
C LYS A 30 -1.29 0.09 -13.57
N ASP A 31 -1.35 1.28 -13.00
CA ASP A 31 -0.21 2.21 -12.93
C ASP A 31 0.38 2.28 -11.51
N CYS A 32 -0.31 1.67 -10.53
CA CYS A 32 0.11 1.56 -9.14
C CYS A 32 0.54 0.14 -8.80
N THR A 33 1.83 -0.04 -8.49
CA THR A 33 2.38 -1.30 -7.99
C THR A 33 2.51 -1.23 -6.48
N VAL A 34 1.86 -2.17 -5.79
CA VAL A 34 2.05 -2.40 -4.35
C VAL A 34 2.96 -3.60 -4.16
N THR A 35 4.05 -3.42 -3.43
CA THR A 35 5.04 -4.47 -3.16
C THR A 35 5.02 -4.83 -1.68
N PHE A 36 4.84 -6.12 -1.41
CA PHE A 36 4.96 -6.70 -0.08
C PHE A 36 6.31 -7.39 0.08
N SER A 37 6.94 -7.23 1.24
CA SER A 37 8.25 -7.83 1.52
C SER A 37 8.36 -8.24 2.99
N GLY A 38 9.25 -9.18 3.29
CA GLY A 38 9.47 -9.71 4.62
C GLY A 38 8.69 -11.01 4.87
N THR A 39 8.55 -11.36 6.15
CA THR A 39 7.87 -12.59 6.57
C THR A 39 6.47 -12.32 7.08
N ASN A 40 5.61 -13.34 7.03
CA ASN A 40 4.25 -13.30 7.55
C ASN A 40 4.28 -12.91 9.05
N GLY A 41 3.64 -11.78 9.39
CA GLY A 41 3.65 -11.19 10.73
C GLY A 41 4.68 -10.07 10.96
N LYS A 42 5.64 -9.90 10.05
CA LYS A 42 6.64 -8.81 10.04
C LYS A 42 6.75 -8.14 8.67
N GLY A 43 5.76 -8.34 7.81
CA GLY A 43 5.78 -7.83 6.44
C GLY A 43 5.69 -6.32 6.39
N LYS A 44 6.20 -5.74 5.29
CA LYS A 44 6.13 -4.31 4.98
C LYS A 44 5.51 -4.09 3.61
N ALA A 45 4.78 -2.98 3.46
CA ALA A 45 4.21 -2.56 2.19
C ALA A 45 4.90 -1.29 1.67
N ASN A 46 5.14 -1.28 0.37
CA ASN A 46 5.55 -0.10 -0.38
C ASN A 46 4.60 0.08 -1.56
N VAL A 47 4.35 1.33 -1.96
CA VAL A 47 3.51 1.68 -3.10
C VAL A 47 4.29 2.62 -4.01
N ALA A 48 4.31 2.29 -5.29
CA ALA A 48 4.84 3.14 -6.34
C ALA A 48 3.79 3.25 -7.44
N CYS A 49 3.34 4.47 -7.73
CA CYS A 49 2.45 4.74 -8.83
C CYS A 49 3.15 5.61 -9.88
N MET A 50 3.01 5.23 -11.15
CA MET A 50 3.43 6.06 -12.27
C MET A 50 2.26 6.94 -12.69
N MET A 51 2.48 8.24 -12.80
CA MET A 51 1.45 9.21 -13.21
C MET A 51 1.91 9.89 -14.50
N ASP A 52 0.99 10.02 -15.45
CA ASP A 52 1.21 10.92 -16.58
C ASP A 52 1.00 12.37 -16.10
N GLN A 53 2.11 13.10 -16.01
CA GLN A 53 2.12 14.45 -15.42
C GLN A 53 1.47 15.50 -16.32
N GLY A 54 1.34 15.23 -17.63
CA GLY A 54 0.72 16.13 -18.61
C GLY A 54 1.12 17.61 -18.42
N ASN A 55 0.11 18.49 -18.43
CA ASN A 55 0.27 19.93 -18.20
C ASN A 55 0.14 20.36 -16.72
N TYR A 56 -0.02 19.43 -15.77
CA TYR A 56 -0.30 19.73 -14.35
C TYR A 56 0.85 19.30 -13.43
N ASN A 57 2.08 19.38 -13.93
CA ASN A 57 3.26 18.86 -13.25
C ASN A 57 3.33 19.32 -11.78
N ASP A 58 3.10 20.61 -11.53
CA ASP A 58 3.17 21.19 -10.19
C ASP A 58 2.16 20.54 -9.22
N PHE A 59 0.92 20.28 -9.65
CA PHE A 59 -0.05 19.56 -8.81
C PHE A 59 0.43 18.12 -8.52
N PHE A 60 0.90 17.41 -9.53
CA PHE A 60 1.38 16.03 -9.38
C PHE A 60 2.60 15.92 -8.47
N THR A 61 3.44 16.95 -8.36
CA THR A 61 4.56 16.97 -7.38
C THR A 61 4.09 16.95 -5.92
N THR A 62 2.85 17.37 -5.66
CA THR A 62 2.27 17.36 -4.31
C THR A 62 1.70 16.00 -3.92
N VAL A 63 1.46 15.12 -4.91
CA VAL A 63 0.81 13.82 -4.71
C VAL A 63 1.78 12.85 -4.06
N LYS A 64 1.38 12.29 -2.91
CA LYS A 64 2.13 11.28 -2.15
C LYS A 64 1.25 10.09 -1.85
N TYR A 65 1.78 8.89 -2.05
CA TYR A 65 1.06 7.66 -1.79
C TYR A 65 1.45 7.06 -0.44
N THR A 66 0.46 6.57 0.29
CA THR A 66 0.66 5.94 1.59
C THR A 66 -0.12 4.63 1.65
N VAL A 67 0.42 3.65 2.36
CA VAL A 67 -0.25 2.38 2.63
C VAL A 67 -0.50 2.27 4.13
N LYS A 68 -1.68 1.78 4.52
CA LYS A 68 -2.06 1.56 5.92
C LYS A 68 -2.80 0.23 6.10
N PRO A 69 -2.38 -0.63 7.02
CA PRO A 69 -1.08 -0.60 7.72
C PRO A 69 0.09 -0.80 6.74
N ASN A 70 1.29 -0.34 7.11
CA ASN A 70 2.50 -0.49 6.29
C ASN A 70 3.55 -1.44 6.90
N GLU A 71 3.35 -1.90 8.14
CA GLU A 71 4.27 -2.80 8.86
C GLU A 71 3.48 -3.89 9.61
N ASN A 72 4.19 -4.94 10.03
CA ASN A 72 3.62 -6.12 10.70
C ASN A 72 2.52 -6.80 9.89
N LEU A 73 2.68 -6.78 8.56
CA LEU A 73 1.72 -7.33 7.63
C LEU A 73 1.72 -8.86 7.64
N LYS A 74 0.54 -9.43 7.38
CA LYS A 74 0.30 -10.87 7.30
C LYS A 74 -0.37 -11.22 5.98
N ASN A 75 -0.11 -12.43 5.48
CA ASN A 75 -0.84 -12.96 4.32
C ASN A 75 -2.35 -12.99 4.65
N GLY A 76 -3.18 -12.55 3.70
CA GLY A 76 -4.63 -12.44 3.86
C GLY A 76 -5.12 -11.16 4.56
N GLN A 77 -4.20 -10.24 4.90
CA GLN A 77 -4.57 -8.97 5.50
C GLN A 77 -4.94 -7.93 4.44
N THR A 78 -6.04 -7.20 4.64
CA THR A 78 -6.37 -6.05 3.78
C THR A 78 -5.55 -4.82 4.18
N VAL A 79 -4.89 -4.20 3.20
CA VAL A 79 -4.26 -2.89 3.33
C VAL A 79 -4.99 -1.85 2.49
N TYR A 80 -4.95 -0.61 2.96
CA TYR A 80 -5.56 0.55 2.33
C TYR A 80 -4.48 1.45 1.75
N VAL A 81 -4.59 1.75 0.47
CA VAL A 81 -3.70 2.65 -0.24
C VAL A 81 -4.41 3.98 -0.45
N GLU A 82 -3.76 5.08 -0.07
CA GLU A 82 -4.31 6.43 -0.10
C GLU A 82 -3.34 7.38 -0.81
N ALA A 83 -3.85 8.13 -1.79
CA ALA A 83 -3.19 9.27 -2.40
C ALA A 83 -3.51 10.54 -1.60
N ARG A 84 -2.45 11.21 -1.13
CA ARG A 84 -2.51 12.49 -0.44
C ARG A 84 -2.01 13.57 -1.37
N TYR A 85 -2.69 14.69 -1.41
CA TYR A 85 -2.38 15.80 -2.31
C TYR A 85 -2.68 17.12 -1.63
N ASP A 86 -2.14 18.21 -2.18
CA ASP A 86 -2.45 19.54 -1.70
C ASP A 86 -3.77 20.05 -2.31
N GLU A 87 -4.77 20.30 -1.46
CA GLU A 87 -6.08 20.75 -1.91
C GLU A 87 -6.05 22.16 -2.51
N GLU A 88 -5.13 23.02 -2.06
CA GLU A 88 -4.99 24.36 -2.62
C GLU A 88 -4.50 24.31 -4.07
N SER A 89 -3.49 23.49 -4.33
CA SER A 89 -3.00 23.19 -5.68
C SER A 89 -4.11 22.58 -6.53
N ALA A 90 -4.88 21.61 -6.01
CA ALA A 90 -6.02 21.04 -6.73
C ALA A 90 -7.05 22.12 -7.12
N ARG A 91 -7.37 23.05 -6.21
CA ARG A 91 -8.27 24.18 -6.50
C ARG A 91 -7.68 25.13 -7.53
N HIS A 92 -6.38 25.44 -7.43
CA HIS A 92 -5.68 26.35 -8.33
C HIS A 92 -5.74 25.86 -9.79
N TYR A 93 -5.43 24.58 -10.00
CA TYR A 93 -5.50 23.95 -11.33
C TYR A 93 -6.91 23.51 -11.73
N ARG A 94 -7.93 23.80 -10.90
CA ARG A 94 -9.34 23.37 -11.10
C ARG A 94 -9.46 21.87 -11.32
N ILE A 95 -8.67 21.10 -10.59
CA ILE A 95 -8.68 19.64 -10.62
C ILE A 95 -9.69 19.12 -9.60
N HIS A 96 -10.48 18.14 -9.99
CA HIS A 96 -11.24 17.29 -9.10
C HIS A 96 -10.55 15.91 -9.02
N PRO A 97 -9.81 15.64 -7.94
CA PRO A 97 -9.14 14.35 -7.77
C PRO A 97 -10.16 13.22 -7.61
N VAL A 98 -10.07 12.21 -8.47
CA VAL A 98 -10.87 10.98 -8.40
C VAL A 98 -9.94 9.77 -8.22
N ASN A 99 -10.50 8.63 -7.80
CA ASN A 99 -9.74 7.41 -7.52
C ASN A 99 -8.55 7.67 -6.58
N THR A 100 -8.82 8.28 -5.44
CA THR A 100 -7.80 8.67 -4.46
C THR A 100 -7.38 7.55 -3.53
N SER A 101 -8.07 6.40 -3.58
CA SER A 101 -7.75 5.26 -2.72
C SER A 101 -8.29 3.94 -3.24
N PHE A 102 -7.67 2.85 -2.83
CA PHE A 102 -8.16 1.50 -3.05
C PHE A 102 -7.72 0.55 -1.93
N LYS A 103 -8.30 -0.66 -1.91
CA LYS A 103 -7.93 -1.73 -0.98
C LYS A 103 -7.28 -2.86 -1.76
N THR A 104 -6.28 -3.48 -1.17
CA THR A 104 -5.65 -4.70 -1.71
C THR A 104 -5.31 -5.66 -0.59
N GLU A 105 -5.22 -6.94 -0.90
CA GLU A 105 -4.89 -8.01 0.03
C GLU A 105 -3.39 -8.29 -0.01
N VAL A 106 -2.80 -8.53 1.17
CA VAL A 106 -1.40 -8.86 1.30
C VAL A 106 -1.21 -10.33 0.94
N GLU A 107 -0.38 -10.57 -0.07
CA GLU A 107 -0.03 -11.91 -0.53
C GLU A 107 1.47 -12.04 -0.75
N GLY A 108 1.98 -13.27 -0.69
CA GLY A 108 3.37 -13.59 -1.05
C GLY A 108 4.42 -13.29 0.02
N LEU A 109 4.04 -13.04 1.28
CA LEU A 109 5.00 -12.99 2.39
C LEU A 109 5.48 -14.40 2.75
N GLU A 110 6.78 -14.55 3.03
CA GLU A 110 7.36 -15.84 3.43
C GLU A 110 6.89 -16.26 4.82
N GLU A 111 6.57 -17.55 5.01
CA GLU A 111 6.23 -18.06 6.34
C GLU A 111 7.48 -18.08 7.26
N PRO A 112 7.35 -17.71 8.55
CA PRO A 112 8.47 -17.80 9.49
C PRO A 112 8.93 -19.24 9.62
N VAL A 113 10.24 -19.48 9.47
CA VAL A 113 10.81 -20.78 9.81
C VAL A 113 10.74 -20.96 11.32
N GLU A 114 9.77 -21.73 11.80
CA GLU A 114 9.78 -22.22 13.17
C GLU A 114 11.00 -23.12 13.32
N LYS A 115 12.09 -22.58 13.90
CA LYS A 115 13.18 -23.41 14.40
C LYS A 115 12.62 -24.23 15.55
N SER A 116 12.12 -25.43 15.26
CA SER A 116 11.78 -26.41 16.27
C SER A 116 13.04 -26.72 17.07
N VAL A 117 13.05 -26.30 18.34
CA VAL A 117 14.13 -26.50 19.34
C VAL A 117 14.34 -28.00 19.68
N GLN A 118 13.70 -28.93 18.98
CA GLN A 118 13.63 -30.33 19.38
C GLN A 118 14.85 -31.19 18.94
N GLU A 119 15.70 -30.72 18.03
CA GLU A 119 16.79 -31.55 17.51
C GLU A 119 18.03 -31.60 18.42
N ASP A 120 18.29 -30.55 19.21
CA ASP A 120 19.47 -30.49 20.11
C ASP A 120 19.25 -31.31 21.39
N THR A 121 18.08 -31.19 22.01
CA THR A 121 17.83 -31.82 23.32
C THR A 121 17.91 -33.36 23.27
N THR A 122 17.47 -33.99 22.17
CA THR A 122 17.44 -35.45 22.04
C THR A 122 18.84 -36.07 21.96
N LEU A 123 19.78 -35.39 21.29
CA LEU A 123 21.19 -35.80 21.21
C LEU A 123 21.92 -35.61 22.54
N GLN A 124 21.57 -34.58 23.31
CA GLN A 124 22.15 -34.33 24.63
C GLN A 124 21.77 -35.42 25.63
N PHE A 125 20.52 -35.91 25.60
CA PHE A 125 20.06 -36.98 26.50
C PHE A 125 20.70 -38.34 26.18
N SER A 126 20.84 -38.71 24.90
CA SER A 126 21.48 -39.99 24.53
C SER A 126 22.95 -40.05 24.93
N ASN A 127 23.65 -38.92 24.85
CA ASN A 127 25.06 -38.82 25.22
C ASN A 127 25.26 -38.94 26.73
N LEU A 128 24.38 -38.33 27.53
CA LEU A 128 24.41 -38.44 28.99
C LEU A 128 24.14 -39.87 29.48
N GLU A 129 23.21 -40.57 28.83
CA GLU A 129 22.89 -41.96 29.18
C GLU A 129 24.05 -42.92 28.84
N SER A 130 24.71 -42.69 27.70
CA SER A 130 25.91 -43.42 27.29
C SER A 130 27.10 -43.19 28.24
N VAL A 131 27.31 -41.94 28.67
CA VAL A 131 28.36 -41.59 29.64
C VAL A 131 28.10 -42.23 31.00
N LYS A 132 26.83 -42.28 31.44
CA LYS A 132 26.45 -42.91 32.71
C LYS A 132 26.75 -44.42 32.71
N GLN A 133 26.41 -45.13 31.63
CA GLN A 133 26.73 -46.55 31.47
C GLN A 133 28.23 -46.84 31.54
N MET A 134 29.07 -46.01 30.92
CA MET A 134 30.53 -46.16 31.00
C MET A 134 31.07 -45.97 32.42
N ILE A 135 30.54 -45.01 33.18
CA ILE A 135 31.00 -44.74 34.55
C ILE A 135 30.62 -45.90 35.48
N ASP A 136 29.43 -46.48 35.30
CA ASP A 136 28.97 -47.60 36.12
C ASP A 136 29.80 -48.87 35.86
N PHE A 137 30.25 -49.10 34.61
CA PHE A 137 31.15 -50.20 34.26
C PHE A 137 32.57 -50.07 34.87
N LEU A 138 33.03 -48.86 35.17
CA LEU A 138 34.36 -48.61 35.75
C LEU A 138 34.39 -48.73 37.29
N LYS A 139 33.22 -48.89 37.93
CA LYS A 139 33.08 -48.95 39.40
C LYS A 139 32.89 -50.38 39.93
N GLU A 140 32.85 -51.37 39.04
CA GLU A 140 32.83 -52.82 39.34
C GLU A 140 34.24 -53.40 39.18
#